data_AF-A0A346M332-F1
#
_entry.id   AF-A0A346M332-F1
#
_cell.length_a   1.000
_cell.length_b   1.000
_cell.length_c   1.000
_cell.angle_alpha   90.00
_cell.angle_beta   90.00
_cell.angle_gamma   90.00
#
_symmetry.space_group_name_H-M   'P 1'
#
loop_
_entity.id
_entity.type
_entity.pdbx_description
1 polymer ?
#
loop_
_entity_poly.entity_id
_entity_poly.type
_entity_poly.pdbx_seq_one_letter_code
_entity_poly.pdbx_strand_id
1 'polypeptide(L)'
;CCRSCTPVPRPGARQRRLVHRPRLLLQLQEVGEKRPIPAFDVVPSSLITGSQIVPRMAKRCPHLFHKKPTLGMNDLLIVRSEDYDTPASPGSLDTEDSLDQRDVVAVISPLPQMGDESAEIVMEDGSTWESSLMANGSYEFIGVDERGRISTARWVKKTSTPTSPMPKIRNNVR
;
A
#
# COMPACT_ATOMS: atom_id res chain seq x y z
N CYS A 1 13.39 -48.65 -42.88
CA CYS A 1 12.20 -48.35 -42.07
C CYS A 1 12.48 -48.63 -40.59
N CYS A 2 12.95 -47.64 -39.83
CA CYS A 2 12.97 -47.71 -38.37
C CYS A 2 12.25 -46.47 -37.84
N ARG A 3 11.03 -46.64 -37.33
CA ARG A 3 10.27 -45.60 -36.64
C ARG A 3 10.83 -45.49 -35.22
N SER A 4 11.40 -44.34 -34.88
CA SER A 4 11.71 -43.98 -33.50
C SER A 4 10.39 -43.75 -32.75
N CYS A 5 10.14 -44.55 -31.71
CA CYS A 5 9.07 -44.28 -30.76
C CYS A 5 9.52 -43.13 -29.85
N THR A 6 9.02 -41.92 -30.08
CA THR A 6 9.09 -40.86 -29.07
C THR A 6 7.95 -41.04 -28.05
N PRO A 7 8.23 -40.96 -26.74
CA PRO A 7 7.18 -41.08 -25.73
C PRO A 7 6.23 -39.89 -25.79
N VAL A 8 4.92 -40.17 -25.69
CA VAL A 8 3.87 -39.15 -25.60
C VAL A 8 4.13 -38.24 -24.38
N PRO A 9 4.15 -36.90 -24.55
CA PRO A 9 4.32 -35.99 -23.43
C PRO A 9 3.14 -36.13 -22.48
N ARG A 10 3.42 -36.49 -21.22
CA ARG A 10 2.41 -36.62 -20.18
C ARG A 10 1.78 -35.24 -19.92
N PRO A 11 0.44 -35.14 -19.74
CA PRO A 11 -0.22 -33.86 -19.47
C PRO A 11 0.42 -33.19 -18.27
N GLY A 12 0.93 -31.97 -18.49
CA GLY A 12 1.78 -31.24 -17.57
C GLY A 12 1.19 -31.11 -16.18
N ALA A 13 2.00 -31.42 -15.17
CA ALA A 13 1.79 -30.86 -13.85
C ALA A 13 1.65 -29.35 -14.05
N ARG A 14 0.47 -28.80 -13.77
CA ARG A 14 0.27 -27.35 -13.69
C ARG A 14 1.23 -26.86 -12.61
N GLN A 15 2.41 -26.42 -13.03
CA GLN A 15 3.35 -25.76 -12.17
C GLN A 15 2.59 -24.55 -11.63
N ARG A 16 2.19 -24.63 -10.36
CA ARG A 16 1.67 -23.47 -9.62
C ARG A 16 2.80 -22.48 -9.59
N ARG A 17 2.87 -21.63 -10.62
CA ARG A 17 3.81 -20.51 -10.66
C ARG A 17 3.41 -19.63 -9.50
N LEU A 18 4.30 -19.54 -8.50
CA LEU A 18 4.14 -18.57 -7.43
C LEU A 18 4.02 -17.21 -8.11
N VAL A 19 2.85 -16.58 -7.94
CA VAL A 19 2.64 -15.19 -8.33
C VAL A 19 3.68 -14.38 -7.57
N HIS A 20 4.62 -13.75 -8.28
CA HIS A 20 5.59 -12.88 -7.65
C HIS A 20 4.83 -11.63 -7.20
N ARG A 21 4.39 -11.64 -5.93
CA ARG A 21 3.73 -10.48 -5.33
C ARG A 21 4.77 -9.35 -5.30
N PRO A 22 4.44 -8.15 -5.81
CA PRO A 22 5.31 -6.99 -5.66
C PRO A 22 5.65 -6.83 -4.17
N ARG A 23 6.85 -6.33 -3.86
CA ARG A 23 7.32 -6.19 -2.47
C ARG A 23 6.43 -5.23 -1.70
N LEU A 24 5.36 -5.77 -1.12
CA LEU A 24 4.44 -5.10 -0.23
C LEU A 24 5.15 -4.77 1.07
N LEU A 25 5.26 -3.48 1.39
CA LEU A 25 5.91 -3.03 2.63
C LEU A 25 4.94 -3.06 3.79
N LEU A 26 3.72 -2.59 3.55
CA LEU A 26 2.66 -2.50 4.55
C LEU A 26 1.31 -2.75 3.89
N GLN A 27 0.39 -3.35 4.64
CA GLN A 27 -1.01 -3.48 4.26
C GLN A 27 -1.90 -2.90 5.35
N LEU A 28 -2.76 -1.96 4.99
CA LEU A 28 -3.80 -1.43 5.86
C LEU A 28 -5.08 -2.25 5.67
N GLN A 29 -5.63 -2.71 6.79
CA GLN A 29 -6.87 -3.47 6.81
C GLN A 29 -8.00 -2.63 7.41
N GLU A 30 -9.16 -2.68 6.76
CA GLU A 30 -10.39 -2.20 7.35
C GLU A 30 -10.82 -3.20 8.44
N VAL A 31 -10.95 -2.70 9.67
CA VAL A 31 -11.35 -3.49 10.84
C VAL A 31 -12.74 -3.05 11.26
N GLY A 32 -13.67 -3.99 11.31
CA GLY A 32 -15.04 -3.79 11.77
C GLY A 32 -15.54 -5.00 12.57
N GLU A 33 -16.86 -5.20 12.60
CA GLU A 33 -17.45 -6.37 13.28
C GLU A 33 -17.21 -7.70 12.55
N LYS A 34 -16.88 -7.62 11.24
CA LYS A 34 -16.57 -8.77 10.39
C LYS A 34 -15.07 -9.05 10.35
N ARG A 35 -14.68 -10.07 9.59
CA ARG A 35 -13.27 -10.36 9.30
C ARG A 35 -12.59 -9.13 8.69
N PRO A 36 -11.38 -8.75 9.14
CA PRO A 36 -10.62 -7.66 8.54
C PRO A 36 -10.41 -7.86 7.04
N ILE A 37 -10.61 -6.79 6.27
CA ILE A 37 -10.50 -6.79 4.81
C ILE A 37 -9.31 -5.91 4.40
N PRO A 38 -8.39 -6.38 3.55
CA PRO A 38 -7.35 -5.54 2.97
C PRO A 38 -7.96 -4.35 2.23
N ALA A 39 -7.57 -3.13 2.59
CA ALA A 39 -8.08 -1.91 1.98
C ALA A 39 -7.01 -1.20 1.15
N PHE A 40 -5.79 -1.09 1.69
CA PHE A 40 -4.69 -0.40 1.02
C PHE A 40 -3.37 -1.16 1.16
N ASP A 41 -2.57 -1.09 0.11
CA ASP A 41 -1.23 -1.66 0.03
C ASP A 41 -0.21 -0.52 -0.14
N VAL A 42 0.93 -0.62 0.55
CA VAL A 42 2.07 0.30 0.40
C VAL A 42 3.18 -0.42 -0.33
N VAL A 43 3.58 0.12 -1.49
CA VAL A 43 4.62 -0.47 -2.34
C VAL A 43 5.69 0.57 -2.67
N PRO A 44 6.96 0.16 -2.83
CA PRO A 44 8.01 1.08 -3.24
C PRO A 44 7.89 1.42 -4.72
N SER A 45 8.04 2.70 -5.05
CA SER A 45 8.01 3.20 -6.44
C SER A 45 9.11 2.62 -7.32
N SER A 46 10.23 2.19 -6.73
CA SER A 46 11.36 1.55 -7.42
C SER A 46 10.99 0.27 -8.17
N LEU A 47 9.85 -0.36 -7.83
CA LEU A 47 9.31 -1.49 -8.59
C LEU A 47 8.72 -1.06 -9.95
N ILE A 48 8.41 0.23 -10.12
CA ILE A 48 7.61 0.76 -11.23
C ILE A 48 8.43 1.73 -12.10
N THR A 49 9.49 2.34 -11.54
CA THR A 49 10.33 3.36 -12.20
C THR A 49 10.99 2.89 -13.52
N GLY A 50 11.13 1.58 -13.74
CA GLY A 50 11.72 1.00 -14.97
C GLY A 50 10.70 0.62 -16.06
N SER A 51 9.42 0.90 -15.88
CA SER A 51 8.34 0.27 -16.64
C SER A 51 7.44 1.24 -17.41
N GLN A 52 6.73 0.71 -18.41
CA GLN A 52 5.66 1.40 -19.17
C GLN A 52 4.44 1.77 -18.30
N ILE A 53 4.45 1.42 -17.00
CA ILE A 53 3.37 1.68 -16.05
C ILE A 53 3.27 3.17 -15.69
N VAL A 54 4.40 3.88 -15.52
CA VAL A 54 4.37 5.29 -15.09
C VAL A 54 3.59 6.19 -16.06
N PRO A 55 3.79 6.13 -17.40
CA PRO A 55 2.96 6.88 -18.34
C PRO A 55 1.46 6.52 -18.30
N ARG A 56 1.11 5.27 -17.99
CA ARG A 56 -0.29 4.84 -17.85
C ARG A 56 -0.91 5.41 -16.58
N MET A 57 -0.18 5.36 -15.47
CA MET A 57 -0.59 5.97 -14.20
C MET A 57 -0.77 7.49 -14.33
N ALA A 58 0.14 8.17 -15.02
CA ALA A 58 0.05 9.61 -15.27
C ALA A 58 -1.22 10.02 -16.04
N LYS A 59 -1.74 9.14 -16.91
CA LYS A 59 -3.02 9.36 -17.61
C LYS A 59 -4.23 9.19 -16.69
N ARG A 60 -4.16 8.29 -15.70
CA ARG A 60 -5.27 8.01 -14.75
C ARG A 60 -5.31 9.00 -13.59
N CYS A 61 -4.15 9.44 -13.12
CA CYS A 61 -3.98 10.34 -11.98
C CYS A 61 -3.28 11.64 -12.40
N PRO A 62 -3.86 12.45 -13.31
CA PRO A 62 -3.18 13.62 -13.87
C PRO A 62 -2.84 14.67 -12.80
N HIS A 63 -3.68 14.85 -11.78
CA HIS A 63 -3.46 15.81 -10.69
C HIS A 63 -2.24 15.43 -9.83
N LEU A 64 -2.13 14.15 -9.49
CA LEU A 64 -0.98 13.60 -8.76
C LEU A 64 0.32 13.78 -9.54
N PHE A 65 0.35 13.42 -10.83
CA PHE A 65 1.55 13.57 -11.65
C PHE A 65 1.82 15.01 -12.10
N HIS A 66 0.84 15.91 -11.98
CA HIS A 66 1.08 17.35 -12.12
C HIS A 66 1.90 17.90 -10.95
N LYS A 67 1.59 17.47 -9.72
CA LYS A 67 2.33 17.83 -8.50
C LYS A 67 3.64 17.05 -8.38
N LYS A 68 3.63 15.77 -8.73
CA LYS A 68 4.76 14.84 -8.64
C LYS A 68 5.04 14.19 -10.01
N PRO A 69 5.68 14.91 -10.95
CA PRO A 69 5.88 14.43 -12.32
C PRO A 69 6.82 13.23 -12.42
N THR A 70 7.69 13.06 -11.43
CA THR A 70 8.65 11.96 -11.37
C THR A 70 8.59 11.27 -10.00
N LEU A 71 8.56 9.94 -10.03
CA LEU A 71 8.70 9.12 -8.84
C LEU A 71 10.19 8.89 -8.56
N GLY A 72 10.64 9.33 -7.38
CA GLY A 72 12.00 9.12 -6.88
C GLY A 72 12.20 7.73 -6.30
N MET A 73 13.45 7.27 -6.21
CA MET A 73 13.80 5.90 -5.79
C MET A 73 13.23 5.49 -4.41
N ASN A 74 13.11 6.45 -3.50
CA ASN A 74 12.63 6.23 -2.13
C ASN A 74 11.14 6.59 -1.96
N ASP A 75 10.44 6.94 -3.05
CA ASP A 75 9.02 7.24 -2.97
C ASP A 75 8.23 5.96 -2.72
N LEU A 76 7.17 6.06 -1.93
CA LEU A 76 6.23 4.99 -1.67
C LEU A 76 4.89 5.32 -2.33
N LEU A 77 4.21 4.30 -2.81
CA LEU A 77 2.88 4.41 -3.39
C LEU A 77 1.88 3.76 -2.46
N ILE A 78 0.80 4.48 -2.18
CA ILE A 78 -0.40 3.90 -1.58
C ILE A 78 -1.34 3.52 -2.73
N VAL A 79 -1.66 2.23 -2.82
CA VAL A 79 -2.59 1.70 -3.81
C VAL A 79 -3.74 0.99 -3.13
N ARG A 80 -4.91 0.97 -3.76
CA ARG A 80 -6.01 0.12 -3.27
C ARG A 80 -5.61 -1.35 -3.33
N SER A 81 -5.93 -2.10 -2.27
CA SER A 81 -5.71 -3.55 -2.28
C SER A 81 -6.60 -4.21 -3.33
N GLU A 82 -6.11 -5.29 -3.94
CA GLU A 82 -6.90 -6.10 -4.87
C GLU A 82 -8.03 -6.85 -4.14
N ASP A 83 -9.16 -7.02 -4.83
CA ASP A 83 -10.29 -7.77 -4.33
C ASP A 83 -9.91 -9.22 -4.05
N TYR A 84 -10.09 -9.62 -2.79
CA TYR A 84 -9.70 -10.95 -2.30
C TYR A 84 -10.49 -12.10 -2.93
N ASP A 85 -11.68 -11.82 -3.46
CA ASP A 85 -12.61 -12.84 -3.99
C ASP A 85 -12.58 -12.99 -5.51
N THR A 86 -11.84 -12.15 -6.23
CA THR A 86 -11.84 -12.18 -7.69
C THR A 86 -10.74 -13.14 -8.19
N PRO A 87 -11.08 -14.27 -8.84
CA PRO A 87 -10.06 -15.15 -9.39
C PRO A 87 -9.28 -14.40 -10.47
N ALA A 88 -7.96 -14.33 -10.30
CA ALA A 88 -7.06 -13.73 -11.28
C ALA A 88 -7.38 -14.27 -12.68
N SER A 89 -7.75 -13.38 -13.60
CA SER A 89 -8.12 -13.75 -14.97
C SER A 89 -6.90 -14.40 -15.65
N PRO A 90 -7.07 -15.55 -16.36
CA PRO A 90 -5.97 -16.29 -16.96
C PRO A 90 -5.37 -15.50 -18.13
N GLY A 91 -4.43 -14.60 -17.81
CA GLY A 91 -3.77 -13.72 -18.76
C GLY A 91 -3.02 -12.55 -18.11
N SER A 92 -3.45 -12.13 -16.91
CA SER A 92 -2.82 -11.04 -16.13
C SER A 92 -1.68 -11.57 -15.24
N LEU A 93 -0.73 -12.29 -15.84
CA LEU A 93 0.35 -12.96 -15.09
C LEU A 93 1.58 -12.09 -14.85
N ASP A 94 1.63 -10.88 -15.44
CA ASP A 94 2.72 -9.94 -15.21
C ASP A 94 2.42 -9.07 -13.98
N THR A 95 3.36 -9.03 -13.05
CA THR A 95 3.35 -8.15 -11.87
C THR A 95 3.18 -6.68 -12.29
N GLU A 96 3.71 -6.34 -13.47
CA GLU A 96 3.61 -5.04 -14.10
C GLU A 96 2.16 -4.67 -14.43
N ASP A 97 1.40 -5.63 -14.99
CA ASP A 97 0.00 -5.44 -15.36
C ASP A 97 -0.89 -5.29 -14.12
N SER A 98 -0.57 -6.02 -13.04
CA SER A 98 -1.35 -5.91 -11.79
C SER A 98 -1.24 -4.53 -11.13
N LEU A 99 -0.05 -3.92 -11.13
CA LEU A 99 0.15 -2.58 -10.58
C LEU A 99 -0.45 -1.51 -11.50
N ASP A 100 -0.43 -1.72 -12.82
CA ASP A 100 -1.09 -0.79 -13.73
C ASP A 100 -2.60 -0.80 -13.64
N GLN A 101 -3.20 -1.88 -13.16
CA GLN A 101 -4.65 -1.94 -12.94
C GLN A 101 -5.06 -1.36 -11.59
N ARG A 102 -4.19 -1.43 -10.57
CA ARG A 102 -4.49 -0.89 -9.22
C ARG A 102 -4.65 0.63 -9.24
N ASP A 103 -5.57 1.12 -8.42
CA ASP A 103 -5.81 2.56 -8.25
C ASP A 103 -4.80 3.14 -7.25
N VAL A 104 -4.02 4.11 -7.71
CA VAL A 104 -3.03 4.80 -6.88
C VAL A 104 -3.69 5.97 -6.20
N VAL A 105 -3.68 5.94 -4.87
CA VAL A 105 -4.38 6.90 -4.02
C VAL A 105 -3.46 8.04 -3.59
N ALA A 106 -2.18 7.74 -3.38
CA ALA A 106 -1.19 8.73 -2.98
C ALA A 106 0.25 8.29 -3.27
N VAL A 107 1.15 9.28 -3.35
CA VAL A 107 2.61 9.12 -3.30
C VAL A 107 3.11 9.72 -2.00
N ILE A 108 3.95 8.98 -1.27
CA ILE A 108 4.70 9.49 -0.11
C ILE A 108 6.16 9.64 -0.51
N SER A 109 6.72 10.83 -0.30
CA SER A 109 8.11 11.16 -0.55
C SER A 109 8.79 11.62 0.74
N PRO A 110 9.85 10.94 1.21
CA PRO A 110 10.62 11.41 2.36
C PRO A 110 11.17 12.83 2.12
N LEU A 111 11.10 13.68 3.14
CA LEU A 111 11.62 15.06 3.13
C LEU A 111 12.77 15.21 4.14
N PRO A 112 13.96 14.63 3.87
CA PRO A 112 15.08 14.64 4.82
C PRO A 112 15.56 16.06 5.18
N GLN A 113 15.35 17.01 4.27
CA GLN A 113 15.65 18.44 4.49
C GLN A 113 14.81 19.10 5.60
N MET A 114 13.68 18.48 5.97
CA MET A 114 12.74 18.97 6.99
C MET A 114 12.78 18.12 8.27
N GLY A 115 13.72 17.17 8.34
CA GLY A 115 13.84 16.17 9.41
C GLY A 115 13.82 14.74 8.84
N ASP A 116 14.49 13.82 9.54
CA ASP A 116 14.60 12.41 9.12
C ASP A 116 13.23 11.67 9.14
N GLU A 117 12.25 12.24 9.86
CA GLU A 117 10.90 11.70 10.05
C GLU A 117 9.81 12.60 9.46
N SER A 118 10.18 13.38 8.44
CA SER A 118 9.27 14.25 7.69
C SER A 118 9.03 13.69 6.29
N ALA A 119 7.82 13.89 5.76
CA ALA A 119 7.47 13.42 4.41
C ALA A 119 6.42 14.32 3.75
N GLU A 120 6.50 14.40 2.43
CA GLU A 120 5.47 14.94 1.56
C GLU A 120 4.54 13.80 1.13
N ILE A 121 3.24 14.08 1.06
CA ILE A 121 2.22 13.15 0.59
C ILE A 121 1.42 13.88 -0.47
N VAL A 122 1.43 13.36 -1.70
CA VAL A 122 0.63 13.88 -2.80
C VAL A 122 -0.49 12.91 -3.06
N MET A 123 -1.73 13.39 -2.92
CA MET A 123 -2.94 12.59 -3.10
C MET A 123 -3.35 12.55 -4.59
N GLU A 124 -4.18 11.57 -4.96
CA GLU A 124 -4.68 11.40 -6.33
C GLU A 124 -5.44 12.62 -6.86
N ASP A 125 -6.08 13.38 -5.96
CA ASP A 125 -6.82 14.61 -6.23
C ASP A 125 -5.93 15.85 -6.33
N GLY A 126 -4.60 15.70 -6.25
CA GLY A 126 -3.64 16.79 -6.32
C GLY A 126 -3.47 17.58 -5.02
N SER A 127 -4.18 17.23 -3.94
CA SER A 127 -3.91 17.80 -2.62
C SER A 127 -2.54 17.34 -2.10
N THR A 128 -1.85 18.23 -1.41
CA THR A 128 -0.50 18.00 -0.89
C THR A 128 -0.52 18.09 0.62
N TRP A 129 0.01 17.08 1.29
CA TRP A 129 0.13 17.02 2.73
C TRP A 129 1.58 16.90 3.14
N GLU A 130 1.95 17.54 4.24
CA GLU A 130 3.23 17.38 4.88
C GLU A 130 3.03 16.66 6.21
N SER A 131 3.80 15.62 6.47
CA SER A 131 3.80 14.89 7.74
C SER A 131 5.06 15.18 8.54
N SER A 132 4.93 15.37 9.85
CA SER A 132 6.05 15.51 10.78
C SER A 132 5.83 14.73 12.07
N LEU A 133 6.92 14.20 12.65
CA LEU A 133 6.87 13.58 13.98
C LEU A 133 6.81 14.65 15.08
N MET A 134 5.85 14.49 15.99
CA MET A 134 5.72 15.31 17.18
C MET A 134 6.54 14.75 18.35
N ALA A 135 6.93 15.61 19.28
CA ALA A 135 7.73 15.23 20.47
C ALA A 135 7.10 14.14 21.35
N ASN A 136 5.78 13.95 21.29
CA ASN A 136 5.05 12.90 22.01
C ASN A 136 4.99 11.56 21.26
N GLY A 137 5.67 11.43 20.11
CA GLY A 137 5.65 10.24 19.26
C GLY A 137 4.39 10.07 18.40
N SER A 138 3.54 11.09 18.31
CA SER A 138 2.42 11.15 17.36
C SER A 138 2.85 11.83 16.06
N TYR A 139 2.08 11.66 14.99
CA TYR A 139 2.32 12.35 13.73
C TYR A 139 1.29 13.44 13.51
N GLU A 140 1.75 14.59 13.02
CA GLU A 140 0.90 15.66 12.52
C GLU A 140 0.98 15.73 11.00
N PHE A 141 -0.16 16.01 10.37
CA PHE A 141 -0.29 16.15 8.93
C PHE A 141 -0.94 17.49 8.61
N ILE A 142 -0.31 18.28 7.76
CA ILE A 142 -0.83 19.57 7.31
C ILE A 142 -1.04 19.49 5.80
N GLY A 143 -2.31 19.56 5.39
CA GLY A 143 -2.74 19.42 4.01
C GLY A 143 -3.18 20.74 3.41
N VAL A 144 -2.89 20.93 2.13
CA VAL A 144 -3.43 22.01 1.29
C VAL A 144 -4.16 21.37 0.12
N ASP A 145 -5.45 21.67 0.00
CA ASP A 145 -6.25 21.20 -1.13
C ASP A 145 -6.01 22.04 -2.40
N GLU A 146 -6.58 21.63 -3.53
CA GLU A 146 -6.45 22.36 -4.81
C GLU A 146 -6.99 23.80 -4.74
N ARG A 147 -7.89 24.09 -3.80
CA ARG A 147 -8.48 25.43 -3.59
C ARG A 147 -7.66 26.27 -2.62
N GLY A 148 -6.53 25.76 -2.13
CA GLY A 148 -5.67 26.41 -1.15
C GLY A 148 -6.19 26.37 0.29
N ARG A 149 -7.20 25.55 0.60
CA ARG A 149 -7.70 25.40 1.97
C ARG A 149 -6.76 24.50 2.75
N ILE A 150 -6.38 24.97 3.93
CA ILE A 150 -5.49 24.27 4.85
C ILE A 150 -6.32 23.36 5.76
N SER A 151 -5.90 22.11 5.89
CA SER A 151 -6.45 21.12 6.82
C SER A 151 -5.34 20.55 7.69
N THR A 152 -5.66 20.20 8.93
CA THR A 152 -4.72 19.56 9.84
C THR A 152 -5.31 18.26 10.35
N ALA A 153 -4.55 17.17 10.27
CA ALA A 153 -4.89 15.88 10.83
C ALA A 153 -3.78 15.42 11.79
N ARG A 154 -4.14 14.58 12.77
CA ARG A 154 -3.17 14.06 13.74
C ARG A 154 -3.38 12.58 13.98
N TRP A 155 -2.30 11.81 13.85
CA TRP A 155 -2.30 10.40 14.19
C TRP A 155 -1.68 10.19 15.58
N VAL A 156 -2.54 9.87 16.54
CA VAL A 156 -2.14 9.58 17.91
C VAL A 156 -2.01 8.08 18.12
N LYS A 157 -0.87 7.64 18.66
CA LYS A 157 -0.68 6.25 19.09
C LYS A 157 -1.56 5.99 20.31
N LYS A 158 -2.54 5.08 20.19
CA LYS A 158 -3.32 4.63 21.33
C LYS A 158 -2.42 3.80 22.24
N THR A 159 -2.21 4.25 23.48
CA THR A 159 -1.56 3.43 24.50
C THR A 159 -2.52 2.30 24.88
N SER A 160 -2.14 1.05 24.62
CA SER A 160 -2.88 -0.10 25.13
C SER A 160 -2.59 -0.24 26.62
N THR A 161 -3.22 0.55 27.48
CA THR A 161 -3.30 0.19 28.90
C THR A 161 -4.24 -1.00 28.99
N PRO A 162 -3.78 -2.19 29.43
CA PRO A 162 -4.69 -3.30 29.67
C PRO A 162 -5.51 -2.94 30.92
N THR A 163 -6.71 -2.39 30.71
CA THR A 163 -7.69 -2.24 31.78
C THR A 163 -8.28 -3.62 32.07
N SER A 164 -7.66 -4.34 32.98
CA SER A 164 -8.32 -5.41 33.71
C SER A 164 -8.01 -5.27 35.20
N PRO A 165 -8.87 -4.60 35.99
CA PRO A 165 -8.90 -4.84 37.42
C PRO A 165 -9.56 -6.21 37.62
N MET A 166 -8.76 -7.26 37.75
CA MET A 166 -9.27 -8.52 38.31
C MET A 166 -9.77 -8.24 39.74
N PRO A 167 -11.03 -8.58 40.09
CA PRO A 167 -11.49 -8.48 41.46
C PRO A 167 -10.77 -9.51 42.33
N LYS A 168 -10.06 -9.06 43.36
CA LYS A 168 -9.55 -9.93 44.42
C LYS A 168 -10.74 -10.50 45.19
N ILE A 169 -11.06 -11.77 44.97
CA ILE A 169 -11.99 -12.53 45.82
C ILE A 169 -11.32 -12.66 47.18
N ARG A 170 -11.85 -11.95 48.19
CA ARG A 170 -11.40 -12.03 49.57
C ARG A 170 -12.20 -13.16 50.25
N ASN A 171 -11.61 -14.35 50.33
CA ASN A 171 -12.17 -15.44 51.14
C ASN A 171 -11.89 -15.15 52.61
N ASN A 172 -12.93 -14.78 53.37
CA ASN A 172 -12.91 -14.85 54.83
C ASN A 172 -13.46 -16.22 55.23
N VAL A 173 -12.57 -17.12 55.68
CA VAL A 173 -12.97 -18.32 56.41
C VAL A 173 -13.17 -17.90 57.87
N ARG A 174 -14.33 -18.26 58.41
CA ARG A 174 -14.76 -18.04 59.80
C ARG A 174 -14.47 -19.29 60.62
#